data_AF-A0A8C0KUZ8-F1
#
_entry.id   AF-A0A8C0KUZ8-F1
#
_cell.length_a   1.000
_cell.length_b   1.000
_cell.length_c   1.000
_cell.angle_alpha   90.00
_cell.angle_beta   90.00
_cell.angle_gamma   90.00
#
_symmetry.space_group_name_H-M   'P 1'
#
loop_
_entity.id
_entity.type
_entity.pdbx_description
1 polymer ?
#
loop_
_entity_poly.entity_id
_entity_poly.type
_entity_poly.pdbx_seq_one_letter_code
_entity_poly.pdbx_strand_id
1 'polypeptide(L)'
;MGALESLCQRLGDQYCSRRCLLLKRLDLTTSSFHWSDRAEAQGEAMKAVLIPIREALTPESNVSIAHILAAREDLSRLIPATSKAVRRGTCCAINKVLMGNVPDRGGRPNELEAPMPTWQSRREDGGGRKAGRQSWGRKKKKK
;
A
#
# COMPACT_ATOMS: atom_id res chain seq x y z
N MET A 1 -29.53 -12.77 -18.99
CA MET A 1 -29.34 -13.20 -17.59
C MET A 1 -27.87 -13.37 -17.23
N GLY A 2 -27.07 -14.15 -17.97
CA GLY A 2 -25.65 -14.40 -17.62
C GLY A 2 -24.71 -13.17 -17.51
N ALA A 3 -24.94 -12.09 -18.27
CA ALA A 3 -24.14 -10.87 -18.16
C ALA A 3 -24.36 -10.13 -16.81
N LEU A 4 -25.57 -10.18 -16.27
CA LEU A 4 -25.91 -9.51 -15.01
C LEU A 4 -25.43 -10.32 -13.81
N GLU A 5 -25.55 -11.64 -13.90
CA GLU A 5 -25.00 -12.58 -12.91
C GLU A 5 -23.46 -12.48 -12.83
N SER A 6 -22.77 -12.45 -13.98
CA SER A 6 -21.32 -12.26 -14.00
C SER A 6 -20.88 -10.89 -13.48
N LEU A 7 -21.67 -9.84 -13.69
CA LEU A 7 -21.43 -8.53 -13.08
C LEU A 7 -21.63 -8.58 -11.56
N CYS A 8 -22.69 -9.23 -11.08
CA CYS A 8 -22.95 -9.42 -9.66
C CYS A 8 -21.82 -10.16 -8.97
N GLN A 9 -21.32 -11.24 -9.58
CA GLN A 9 -20.18 -11.98 -9.05
C GLN A 9 -18.92 -11.12 -8.96
N ARG A 10 -18.55 -10.43 -10.05
CA ARG A 10 -17.36 -9.57 -10.06
C ARG A 10 -17.45 -8.42 -9.06
N LEU A 11 -18.62 -7.82 -8.91
CA LEU A 11 -18.84 -6.79 -7.89
C LEU A 11 -18.69 -7.39 -6.49
N GLY A 12 -19.24 -8.58 -6.26
CA GLY A 12 -19.09 -9.30 -5.00
C GLY A 12 -17.62 -9.51 -4.63
N ASP A 13 -16.83 -10.02 -5.57
CA ASP A 13 -15.40 -10.27 -5.38
C ASP A 13 -14.62 -8.97 -5.10
N GLN A 14 -14.93 -7.88 -5.83
CA GLN A 14 -14.30 -6.58 -5.60
C GLN A 14 -14.67 -5.99 -4.24
N TYR A 15 -15.94 -6.01 -3.86
CA TYR A 15 -16.37 -5.47 -2.57
C TYR A 15 -15.82 -6.30 -1.42
N CYS A 16 -15.75 -7.63 -1.57
CA CYS A 16 -15.09 -8.51 -0.61
C CYS A 16 -13.63 -8.11 -0.42
N SER A 17 -12.88 -7.95 -1.51
CA SER A 17 -11.47 -7.52 -1.47
C SER A 17 -11.29 -6.17 -0.78
N ARG A 18 -12.15 -5.19 -1.08
CA ARG A 18 -12.12 -3.86 -0.43
C ARG A 18 -12.45 -3.95 1.06
N ARG A 19 -13.44 -4.75 1.44
CA ARG A 19 -13.81 -4.97 2.85
C ARG A 19 -12.69 -5.65 3.62
N CYS A 20 -12.06 -6.68 3.07
CA CYS A 20 -10.87 -7.32 3.66
C CYS A 20 -9.76 -6.30 3.96
N LEU A 21 -9.47 -5.40 3.01
CA LEU A 21 -8.49 -4.33 3.21
C LEU A 21 -8.90 -3.39 4.35
N LEU A 22 -10.16 -2.94 4.36
CA LEU A 22 -10.66 -2.02 5.40
C LEU A 22 -10.62 -2.67 6.80
N LEU A 23 -11.01 -3.93 6.90
CA LEU A 23 -10.95 -4.70 8.15
C LEU A 23 -9.51 -4.85 8.64
N LYS A 24 -8.59 -5.21 7.75
CA LYS A 24 -7.17 -5.31 8.13
C LYS A 24 -6.59 -3.97 8.56
N ARG A 25 -7.01 -2.88 7.90
CA ARG A 25 -6.59 -1.53 8.24
C ARG A 25 -7.14 -1.09 9.60
N LEU A 26 -8.38 -1.46 9.93
CA LEU A 26 -8.97 -1.27 11.25
C LEU A 26 -8.17 -2.04 12.32
N ASP A 27 -7.84 -3.31 12.07
CA ASP A 27 -7.06 -4.16 13.00
C ASP A 27 -5.68 -3.56 13.30
N LEU A 28 -4.98 -3.11 12.26
CA LEU A 28 -3.67 -2.48 12.39
C LEU A 28 -3.75 -1.13 13.12
N THR A 29 -4.77 -0.32 12.82
CA THR A 29 -4.98 0.97 13.50
C THR A 29 -5.26 0.74 14.98
N THR A 30 -6.11 -0.23 15.31
CA THR A 30 -6.41 -0.61 16.69
C THR A 30 -5.15 -1.08 17.43
N SER A 31 -4.33 -1.89 16.76
CA SER A 31 -3.07 -2.40 17.31
C SER A 31 -2.03 -1.30 17.55
N SER A 32 -1.99 -0.27 16.70
CA SER A 32 -1.04 0.84 16.81
C SER A 32 -1.24 1.69 18.07
N PHE A 33 -2.45 1.72 18.63
CA PHE A 33 -2.71 2.42 19.89
C PHE A 33 -1.95 1.80 21.06
N HIS A 34 -1.60 0.52 21.02
CA HIS A 34 -0.81 -0.12 22.09
C HIS A 34 0.68 0.27 22.07
N TRP A 35 1.11 1.19 21.21
CA TRP A 35 2.52 1.64 21.13
C TRP A 35 2.86 2.79 22.08
N SER A 36 1.91 3.24 22.91
CA SER A 36 2.18 4.26 23.93
C SER A 36 1.78 3.76 25.31
N ASP A 37 2.60 4.03 26.33
CA ASP A 37 2.39 3.60 27.72
C ASP A 37 1.02 4.02 28.27
N ARG A 38 0.56 5.22 27.88
CA ARG A 38 -0.76 5.75 28.27
C ARG A 38 -1.92 4.95 27.70
N ALA A 39 -1.79 4.47 26.47
CA ALA A 39 -2.83 3.71 25.79
C ALA A 39 -2.76 2.21 26.09
N GLU A 40 -1.59 1.70 26.50
CA GLU A 40 -1.44 0.35 27.03
C GLU A 40 -2.31 0.15 28.29
N ALA A 41 -2.28 1.10 29.22
CA ALA A 41 -3.11 1.08 30.43
C ALA A 41 -4.63 1.10 30.15
N GLN A 42 -5.05 1.64 29.00
CA GLN A 42 -6.46 1.68 28.56
C GLN A 42 -6.79 0.58 27.55
N GLY A 43 -5.84 -0.34 27.29
CA GLY A 43 -5.93 -1.31 26.22
C GLY A 43 -7.08 -2.30 26.38
N GLU A 44 -7.35 -2.76 27.59
CA GLU A 44 -8.46 -3.68 27.88
C GLU A 44 -9.82 -3.03 27.68
N ALA A 45 -10.01 -1.80 28.18
CA ALA A 45 -11.23 -1.04 28.00
C ALA A 45 -11.50 -0.76 26.50
N MET A 46 -10.45 -0.42 25.74
CA MET A 46 -10.54 -0.22 24.30
C MET A 46 -10.91 -1.52 23.57
N LYS A 47 -10.27 -2.64 23.91
CA LYS A 47 -10.59 -3.97 23.35
C LYS A 47 -12.04 -4.37 23.63
N ALA A 48 -12.53 -4.14 24.85
CA ALA A 48 -13.91 -4.45 25.23
C ALA A 48 -14.94 -3.73 24.35
N VAL A 49 -14.63 -2.52 23.88
CA VAL A 49 -15.49 -1.75 22.97
C VAL A 49 -15.30 -2.17 21.51
N LEU A 50 -14.08 -2.39 21.06
CA LEU A 50 -13.78 -2.61 19.63
C LEU A 50 -13.98 -4.05 19.16
N ILE A 51 -13.75 -5.06 20.00
CA ILE A 51 -13.94 -6.48 19.67
C ILE A 51 -15.37 -6.77 19.17
N PRO A 52 -16.45 -6.41 19.89
CA PRO A 52 -17.81 -6.73 19.43
C PRO A 52 -18.15 -6.03 18.10
N ILE A 53 -17.66 -4.81 17.89
CA ILE A 53 -17.81 -4.10 16.61
C ILE A 53 -17.06 -4.85 15.51
N ARG A 54 -15.84 -5.30 15.79
CA ARG A 54 -15.00 -6.00 14.82
C ARG A 54 -15.56 -7.36 14.42
N GLU A 55 -16.16 -8.09 15.36
CA GLU A 55 -16.81 -9.39 15.14
C GLU A 55 -18.09 -9.27 14.31
N ALA A 56 -18.84 -8.17 14.46
CA ALA A 56 -20.02 -7.90 13.64
C ALA A 56 -19.69 -7.57 12.17
N LEU A 57 -18.43 -7.23 11.85
CA LEU A 57 -18.02 -6.83 10.51
C LEU A 57 -17.48 -8.02 9.69
N THR A 58 -18.18 -8.36 8.62
CA THR A 58 -17.80 -9.45 7.71
C THR A 58 -17.09 -8.95 6.45
N PRO A 59 -16.18 -9.73 5.86
CA PRO A 59 -15.62 -9.40 4.55
C PRO A 59 -16.62 -9.60 3.41
N GLU A 60 -17.65 -10.43 3.60
CA GLU A 60 -18.63 -10.75 2.59
C GLU A 60 -19.46 -9.54 2.16
N SER A 61 -19.80 -9.49 0.87
CA SER A 61 -20.61 -8.45 0.28
C SER A 61 -22.04 -8.92 0.04
N ASN A 62 -23.03 -8.14 0.46
CA ASN A 62 -24.45 -8.46 0.26
C ASN A 62 -24.99 -7.91 -1.07
N VAL A 63 -24.14 -7.77 -2.09
CA VAL A 63 -24.55 -7.27 -3.40
C VAL A 63 -25.38 -8.33 -4.10
N SER A 64 -26.55 -7.93 -4.58
CA SER A 64 -27.46 -8.79 -5.31
C SER A 64 -27.86 -8.15 -6.63
N ILE A 65 -28.46 -8.94 -7.52
CA ILE A 65 -28.96 -8.47 -8.81
C ILE A 65 -29.95 -7.30 -8.64
N ALA A 66 -30.79 -7.33 -7.60
CA ALA A 66 -31.71 -6.24 -7.29
C ALA A 66 -30.98 -4.91 -7.03
N HIS A 67 -29.83 -4.95 -6.33
CA HIS A 67 -29.01 -3.75 -6.09
C HIS A 67 -28.44 -3.18 -7.39
N ILE A 68 -28.08 -4.04 -8.35
CA ILE A 68 -27.55 -3.62 -9.65
C ILE A 68 -28.65 -2.98 -10.49
N LEU A 69 -29.85 -3.56 -10.50
CA LEU A 69 -31.00 -3.00 -11.21
C LEU A 69 -31.51 -1.70 -10.59
N ALA A 70 -31.42 -1.58 -9.26
CA ALA A 70 -31.77 -0.36 -8.54
C ALA A 70 -30.69 0.73 -8.66
N ALA A 71 -29.48 0.40 -9.11
CA ALA A 71 -28.41 1.37 -9.26
C ALA A 71 -28.79 2.39 -10.34
N ARG A 72 -28.92 3.66 -9.94
CA ARG A 72 -29.16 4.76 -10.88
C ARG A 72 -27.98 4.89 -11.83
N GLU A 73 -28.28 5.04 -13.11
CA GLU A 73 -27.29 5.28 -14.18
C GLU A 73 -26.32 6.41 -13.83
N ASP A 74 -26.82 7.49 -13.23
CA ASP A 74 -26.04 8.67 -12.86
C ASP A 74 -24.93 8.41 -11.83
N LEU A 75 -25.10 7.44 -10.91
CA LEU A 75 -24.10 7.13 -9.88
C LEU A 75 -22.88 6.39 -10.45
N SER A 76 -23.03 5.77 -11.61
CA SER A 76 -21.91 5.12 -12.31
C SER A 76 -21.03 6.13 -13.06
N ARG A 77 -21.53 7.35 -13.32
CA ARG A 77 -20.77 8.44 -13.92
C ARG A 77 -19.96 9.16 -12.84
N LEU A 78 -18.83 8.56 -12.47
CA LEU A 78 -17.82 9.25 -11.67
C LEU A 78 -17.21 10.39 -12.50
N ILE A 79 -17.78 11.59 -12.40
CA ILE A 79 -17.17 12.80 -12.95
C ILE A 79 -16.14 13.27 -11.91
N PRO A 80 -14.83 13.26 -12.21
CA PRO A 80 -13.85 13.75 -11.26
C PRO A 80 -14.17 15.21 -10.93
N ALA A 81 -14.31 15.52 -9.64
CA ALA A 81 -14.53 16.89 -9.18
C ALA A 81 -13.37 17.82 -9.59
N THR A 82 -12.19 17.23 -9.84
CA THR A 82 -10.98 17.91 -10.34
C THR A 82 -10.92 17.99 -11.86
N SER A 83 -11.89 17.43 -12.58
CA SER A 83 -11.89 17.46 -14.04
C SER A 83 -11.95 18.90 -14.56
N LYS A 84 -11.27 19.14 -15.68
CA LYS A 84 -11.22 20.45 -16.34
C LYS A 84 -12.63 20.98 -16.64
N ALA A 85 -13.56 20.10 -17.00
CA ALA A 85 -14.94 20.45 -17.31
C ALA A 85 -15.70 20.96 -16.08
N VAL A 86 -15.61 20.26 -14.94
CA VAL A 86 -16.28 20.68 -13.68
C VAL A 86 -15.63 21.95 -13.13
N ARG A 87 -14.30 22.06 -13.16
CA ARG A 87 -13.54 23.22 -12.67
C ARG A 87 -13.85 24.51 -13.44
N ARG A 88 -14.19 24.42 -14.75
CA ARG A 88 -14.60 25.59 -15.56
C ARG A 88 -15.88 26.24 -15.05
N GLY A 89 -16.84 25.45 -14.55
CA GLY A 89 -18.13 25.96 -14.04
C GLY A 89 -18.15 26.26 -12.54
N THR A 90 -17.14 25.81 -11.79
CA THR A 90 -17.08 25.92 -10.31
C THR A 90 -15.91 26.78 -9.82
N CYS A 91 -15.33 27.60 -10.69
CA CYS A 91 -14.27 28.52 -10.32
C CYS A 91 -14.81 29.55 -9.31
N CYS A 92 -14.07 29.75 -8.23
CA CYS A 92 -14.42 30.69 -7.18
C CYS A 92 -13.16 31.39 -6.66
N ALA A 93 -13.33 32.40 -5.81
CA ALA A 93 -12.19 33.15 -5.27
C ALA A 93 -11.15 32.28 -4.55
N ILE A 94 -11.56 31.10 -4.04
CA ILE A 94 -10.69 30.13 -3.37
C ILE A 94 -10.05 29.16 -4.39
N ASN A 95 -10.79 28.69 -5.39
CA ASN A 95 -10.33 27.75 -6.42
C ASN A 95 -10.20 28.43 -7.79
N LYS A 96 -9.31 29.43 -7.88
CA LYS A 96 -9.14 30.25 -9.09
C LYS A 96 -8.36 29.55 -10.21
N VAL A 97 -7.36 28.75 -9.85
CA VAL A 97 -6.37 28.25 -10.82
C VAL A 97 -6.74 26.86 -11.30
N LEU A 98 -6.95 26.73 -12.61
CA LEU A 98 -7.04 25.45 -13.29
C LEU A 98 -5.68 25.10 -13.87
N MET A 99 -5.00 24.13 -13.27
CA MET A 99 -3.70 23.65 -13.76
C MET A 99 -3.85 23.12 -15.18
N GLY A 100 -2.96 23.56 -16.07
CA GLY A 100 -2.89 23.12 -17.47
C GLY A 100 -2.37 21.70 -17.62
N ASN A 101 -1.83 21.38 -18.78
CA ASN A 101 -1.20 20.07 -19.00
C ASN A 101 0.04 19.97 -18.09
N VAL A 102 0.02 19.06 -17.11
CA VAL A 102 1.14 18.85 -16.20
C VAL A 102 2.07 17.83 -16.84
N PRO A 103 3.33 18.19 -17.14
CA PRO A 103 4.31 17.24 -17.67
C PRO A 103 4.44 16.04 -16.73
N ASP A 104 4.68 14.88 -17.32
CA ASP A 104 4.96 13.67 -16.56
C ASP A 104 6.14 13.91 -15.61
N ARG A 105 5.99 13.47 -14.35
CA ARG A 105 7.00 13.65 -13.30
C ARG A 105 7.87 12.40 -13.09
N GLY A 106 7.63 11.34 -13.87
CA GLY A 106 8.31 10.06 -13.74
C GLY A 106 7.99 9.36 -12.41
N GLY A 107 8.80 8.37 -12.05
CA GLY A 107 8.67 7.62 -10.79
C GLY A 107 7.63 6.51 -10.88
N ARG A 108 7.27 6.06 -12.09
CA ARG A 108 6.45 4.86 -12.22
C ARG A 108 7.23 3.68 -11.63
N PRO A 109 6.57 2.74 -10.93
CA PRO A 109 7.21 1.53 -10.43
C PRO A 109 8.02 0.77 -11.50
N ASN A 110 7.58 0.85 -12.76
CA ASN A 110 8.22 0.19 -13.90
C ASN A 110 9.43 0.96 -14.48
N GLU A 111 9.64 2.22 -14.06
CA GLU A 111 10.76 3.08 -14.46
C GLU A 111 11.86 3.10 -13.39
N LEU A 112 11.64 2.46 -12.24
CA LEU A 112 12.67 2.32 -11.22
C LEU A 112 13.78 1.40 -11.75
N GLU A 113 14.99 1.94 -11.76
CA GLU A 113 16.20 1.14 -11.97
C GLU A 113 16.28 0.05 -10.91
N ALA A 114 16.78 -1.13 -11.30
CA ALA A 114 16.94 -2.24 -10.37
C ALA A 114 17.77 -1.80 -9.15
N PRO A 115 17.40 -2.24 -7.93
CA PRO A 115 18.19 -1.91 -6.75
C PRO A 115 19.63 -2.38 -6.95
N MET A 116 20.58 -1.62 -6.45
CA MET A 116 22.00 -1.98 -6.54
C MET A 116 22.21 -3.43 -6.09
N PRO A 117 22.99 -4.24 -6.84
CA PRO A 117 23.27 -5.61 -6.46
C PRO A 117 23.94 -5.66 -5.09
N THR A 118 23.67 -6.73 -4.34
CA THR A 118 24.29 -6.96 -3.03
C THR A 118 25.79 -7.15 -3.20
N TRP A 119 26.57 -6.45 -2.37
CA TRP A 119 28.02 -6.57 -2.37
C TRP A 119 28.43 -7.95 -1.86
N GLN A 120 29.08 -8.75 -2.69
CA GLN A 120 29.69 -10.03 -2.29
C GLN A 120 31.19 -9.84 -2.07
N SER A 121 31.67 -10.22 -0.89
CA SER A 121 33.10 -10.24 -0.59
C SER A 121 33.79 -11.31 -1.44
N ARG A 122 34.89 -10.95 -2.12
CA ARG A 122 35.68 -11.80 -3.04
C ARG A 122 36.24 -13.09 -2.41
N ARG A 123 36.09 -13.32 -1.10
CA ARG A 123 36.89 -14.32 -0.35
C ARG A 123 36.11 -15.46 0.29
N GLU A 124 34.82 -15.64 0.01
CA GLU A 124 34.06 -16.78 0.56
C GLU A 124 34.11 -18.06 -0.29
N ASP A 125 35.04 -18.17 -1.24
CA ASP A 125 35.37 -19.48 -1.83
C ASP A 125 36.53 -20.10 -1.04
N GLY A 126 36.16 -20.94 -0.07
CA GLY A 126 37.04 -21.73 0.76
C GLY A 126 37.86 -22.75 -0.05
N GLY A 127 38.98 -22.30 -0.62
CA GLY A 127 39.98 -23.15 -1.27
C GLY A 127 41.23 -23.28 -0.41
N GLY A 128 41.24 -24.21 0.53
CA GLY A 128 42.42 -24.51 1.35
C GLY A 128 43.55 -25.15 0.55
N ARG A 129 44.73 -24.52 0.50
CA ARG A 129 46.03 -25.20 0.28
C ARG A 129 47.15 -24.51 1.06
N LYS A 130 47.74 -25.26 2.00
CA LYS A 130 49.03 -25.01 2.65
C LYS A 130 50.13 -24.77 1.60
N ALA A 131 50.98 -23.77 1.81
CA ALA A 131 52.45 -23.89 1.72
C ALA A 131 53.14 -22.54 1.98
N GLY A 132 54.25 -22.58 2.73
CA GLY A 132 55.35 -21.64 2.52
C GLY A 132 55.55 -20.55 3.57
N ARG A 133 56.10 -20.91 4.74
CA ARG A 133 56.94 -20.01 5.52
C ARG A 133 58.11 -19.55 4.65
N GLN A 134 58.21 -18.27 4.31
CA GLN A 134 59.48 -17.67 3.92
C GLN A 134 59.66 -16.30 4.56
N SER A 135 60.59 -16.27 5.50
CA SER A 135 61.21 -15.11 6.12
C SER A 135 61.83 -14.20 5.05
N TRP A 136 61.47 -12.91 5.03
CA TRP A 136 62.20 -11.90 4.28
C TRP A 136 62.71 -10.82 5.22
N GLY A 137 64.03 -10.67 5.19
CA GLY A 137 64.85 -9.97 6.16
C GLY A 137 64.64 -8.45 6.20
N ARG A 138 64.68 -7.96 7.43
CA ARG A 138 64.65 -6.54 7.81
C ARG A 138 66.01 -5.89 7.49
N LYS A 139 66.13 -5.17 6.37
CA LYS A 139 67.32 -4.35 6.08
C LYS A 139 67.13 -2.95 6.65
N LYS A 140 67.83 -2.65 7.76
CA LYS A 140 67.91 -1.33 8.40
C LYS A 140 68.53 -0.31 7.43
N LYS A 141 67.91 0.86 7.26
CA LYS A 141 68.61 2.09 6.85
C LYS A 141 69.08 2.81 8.12
N LYS A 142 70.35 3.21 8.12
CA LYS A 142 71.06 3.85 9.24
C LYS A 142 71.28 5.32 8.87
N LYS A 143 71.00 6.20 9.84
CA LYS A 143 71.26 7.64 9.97
C LYS A 143 71.09 8.51 8.72
#